data_AF-A0A9E3U9R9-F1
#
_entry.id   AF-A0A9E3U9R9-F1
#
_cell.length_a   1.000
_cell.length_b   1.000
_cell.length_c   1.000
_cell.angle_alpha   90.00
_cell.angle_beta   90.00
_cell.angle_gamma   90.00
#
_symmetry.space_group_name_H-M   'P 1'
#
loop_
_entity.id
_entity.type
_entity.pdbx_description
1 polymer ?
#
loop_
_entity_poly.entity_id
_entity_poly.type
_entity_poly.pdbx_seq_one_letter_code
_entity_poly.pdbx_strand_id
1 'polypeptide(L)'
;MDRDPAEQGKPRQRSEVVLRPALTDPRLLAPVWQVWIEGGEPVGPVSADQIARGLRAGKVPSDARIKRDADTFWSDLLDQEEIVSALKAVSAESEPPPPPSVLASLATPQYLVWVDGSDPVGPVSADQIARGIRAGKVPPDASIQRVGELFATGVLEEPEVITALKQL
;
A
#
# COMPACT_ATOMS: atom_id res chain seq x y z
N MET A 1 53.89 -5.40 -21.17
CA MET A 1 52.89 -6.37 -21.65
C MET A 1 52.61 -7.28 -20.47
N ASP A 2 51.88 -6.83 -19.45
CA ASP A 2 50.52 -6.26 -19.45
C ASP A 2 49.47 -7.33 -19.80
N ARG A 3 48.95 -8.03 -18.78
CA ARG A 3 47.55 -7.95 -18.27
C ARG A 3 47.01 -9.29 -17.80
N ASP A 4 46.82 -9.38 -16.49
CA ASP A 4 45.67 -10.05 -15.88
C ASP A 4 44.35 -9.46 -16.41
N PRO A 5 43.35 -10.31 -16.67
CA PRO A 5 41.98 -9.96 -16.36
C PRO A 5 41.33 -11.12 -15.58
N ALA A 6 41.10 -10.91 -14.28
CA ALA A 6 39.84 -10.38 -13.77
C ALA A 6 38.81 -11.48 -13.54
N GLU A 7 38.74 -11.86 -12.27
CA GLU A 7 37.54 -12.22 -11.51
C GLU A 7 36.24 -12.23 -12.32
N GLN A 8 35.79 -13.43 -12.68
CA GLN A 8 34.42 -13.67 -13.11
C GLN A 8 33.48 -13.33 -11.95
N GLY A 9 32.95 -12.12 -12.04
CA GLY A 9 31.91 -11.60 -11.17
C GLY A 9 30.73 -12.56 -11.09
N LYS A 10 30.36 -12.85 -9.84
CA LYS A 10 29.04 -13.30 -9.42
C LYS A 10 27.95 -12.78 -10.39
N PRO A 11 27.06 -13.64 -10.93
CA PRO A 11 25.80 -13.12 -11.39
C PRO A 11 25.12 -12.52 -10.16
N ARG A 12 25.16 -11.18 -10.07
CA ARG A 12 24.24 -10.42 -9.23
C ARG A 12 22.87 -10.83 -9.72
N GLN A 13 22.25 -11.77 -9.00
CA GLN A 13 20.81 -11.96 -9.00
C GLN A 13 20.24 -10.57 -8.80
N ARG A 14 19.89 -9.94 -9.91
CA ARG A 14 19.03 -8.80 -9.97
C ARG A 14 17.78 -9.33 -9.29
N SER A 15 17.60 -8.94 -8.03
CA SER A 15 16.34 -9.09 -7.33
C SER A 15 15.34 -8.34 -8.19
N GLU A 16 14.79 -9.05 -9.18
CA GLU A 16 13.51 -8.77 -9.75
C GLU A 16 12.57 -8.92 -8.58
N VAL A 17 12.42 -7.81 -7.88
CA VAL A 17 11.34 -7.57 -6.97
C VAL A 17 10.10 -7.69 -7.84
N VAL A 18 9.57 -8.91 -7.93
CA VAL A 18 8.27 -9.23 -8.54
C VAL A 18 7.21 -8.62 -7.61
N LEU A 19 7.14 -7.29 -7.58
CA LEU A 19 6.01 -6.54 -7.05
C LEU A 19 4.91 -6.57 -8.10
N ARG A 20 4.26 -7.74 -8.23
CA ARG A 20 2.88 -7.95 -8.73
C ARG A 20 2.63 -9.46 -8.93
N PRO A 21 1.99 -10.14 -7.96
CA PRO A 21 1.29 -11.36 -8.33
C PRO A 21 -0.11 -11.52 -7.69
N ALA A 22 -0.78 -10.45 -7.25
CA ALA A 22 -2.11 -10.62 -6.64
C ALA A 22 -3.26 -10.76 -7.66
N LEU A 23 -3.10 -10.25 -8.88
CA LEU A 23 -4.15 -10.26 -9.93
C LEU A 23 -3.85 -11.17 -11.11
N THR A 24 -2.72 -11.87 -11.09
CA THR A 24 -2.30 -12.76 -12.19
C THR A 24 -2.61 -14.22 -11.91
N ASP A 25 -3.21 -14.55 -10.75
CA ASP A 25 -3.60 -15.93 -10.48
C ASP A 25 -4.74 -16.33 -11.44
N PRO A 26 -4.49 -17.24 -12.39
CA PRO A 26 -5.50 -17.64 -13.36
C PRO A 26 -6.73 -18.25 -12.70
N ARG A 27 -6.63 -18.76 -11.46
CA ARG A 27 -7.75 -19.30 -10.69
C ARG A 27 -8.72 -18.22 -10.24
N LEU A 28 -8.22 -17.02 -9.95
CA LEU A 28 -9.05 -15.88 -9.52
C LEU A 28 -9.76 -15.19 -10.70
N LEU A 29 -9.20 -15.33 -11.91
CA LEU A 29 -9.73 -14.76 -13.14
C LEU A 29 -10.67 -15.72 -13.90
N ALA A 30 -10.68 -17.01 -13.54
CA ALA A 30 -11.52 -18.00 -14.19
C ALA A 30 -13.02 -17.70 -13.91
N PRO A 31 -13.85 -17.51 -14.95
CA PRO A 31 -15.29 -17.31 -14.78
C PRO A 31 -15.95 -18.67 -14.54
N VAL A 32 -15.85 -19.15 -13.31
CA VAL A 32 -16.37 -20.47 -12.90
C VAL A 32 -17.39 -20.35 -11.77
N TRP A 33 -17.67 -19.14 -11.29
CA TRP A 33 -18.53 -18.92 -10.12
C TRP A 33 -19.89 -18.41 -10.53
N GLN A 34 -20.94 -18.91 -9.89
CA GLN A 34 -22.28 -18.36 -9.92
C GLN A 34 -22.56 -17.71 -8.58
N VAL A 35 -23.15 -16.51 -8.59
CA VAL A 35 -23.54 -15.75 -7.41
C VAL A 35 -25.06 -15.75 -7.32
N TRP A 36 -25.59 -16.09 -6.17
CA TRP A 36 -27.00 -16.03 -5.87
C TRP A 36 -27.24 -15.12 -4.68
N ILE A 37 -28.18 -14.21 -4.86
CA ILE A 37 -28.65 -13.28 -3.82
C ILE A 37 -30.04 -13.74 -3.43
N GLU A 38 -30.35 -13.72 -2.13
CA GLU A 38 -31.64 -14.16 -1.63
C GLU A 38 -32.80 -13.40 -2.33
N GLY A 39 -33.74 -14.15 -2.89
CA GLY A 39 -34.87 -13.60 -3.65
C GLY A 39 -34.56 -13.19 -5.10
N GLY A 40 -33.33 -13.40 -5.58
CA GLY A 40 -32.91 -13.09 -6.95
C GLY A 40 -32.63 -14.32 -7.83
N GLU A 41 -32.34 -14.06 -9.11
CA GLU A 41 -31.83 -15.06 -10.04
C GLU A 41 -30.31 -15.24 -9.86
N PRO A 42 -29.78 -16.46 -10.06
CA PRO A 42 -28.35 -16.71 -10.04
C PRO A 42 -27.67 -15.99 -11.21
N VAL A 43 -26.61 -15.24 -10.91
CA VAL A 43 -25.81 -14.49 -11.87
C VAL A 43 -24.48 -15.20 -12.09
N GLY A 44 -24.18 -15.60 -13.32
CA GLY A 44 -22.92 -16.26 -13.66
C GLY A 44 -22.85 -16.77 -15.09
N PRO A 45 -21.70 -17.30 -15.51
CA PRO A 45 -20.48 -17.48 -14.72
C PRO A 45 -19.62 -16.20 -14.62
N VAL A 46 -19.14 -15.90 -13.42
CA VAL A 46 -18.27 -14.76 -13.08
C VAL A 46 -16.98 -15.25 -12.40
N SER A 47 -15.95 -14.41 -12.37
CA SER A 47 -14.68 -14.71 -11.71
C SER A 47 -14.65 -14.28 -10.25
N ALA A 48 -13.72 -14.84 -9.47
CA ALA A 48 -13.52 -14.46 -8.07
C ALA A 48 -13.17 -12.97 -7.93
N ASP A 49 -12.36 -12.43 -8.85
CA ASP A 49 -12.06 -10.99 -8.94
C ASP A 49 -13.33 -10.16 -9.19
N GLN A 50 -14.20 -10.58 -10.11
CA GLN A 50 -15.45 -9.87 -10.39
C GLN A 50 -16.37 -9.86 -9.17
N ILE A 51 -16.44 -10.98 -8.43
CA ILE A 51 -17.21 -11.08 -7.18
C ILE A 51 -16.62 -10.14 -6.13
N ALA A 52 -15.29 -10.16 -5.92
CA ALA A 52 -14.61 -9.28 -4.97
C ALA A 52 -14.81 -7.78 -5.30
N ARG A 53 -14.72 -7.41 -6.58
CA ARG A 53 -15.00 -6.03 -7.04
C ARG A 53 -16.47 -5.67 -6.84
N GLY A 54 -17.38 -6.60 -7.09
CA GLY A 54 -18.82 -6.43 -6.87
C GLY A 54 -19.16 -6.22 -5.39
N LEU A 55 -18.54 -7.00 -4.50
CA LEU A 55 -18.67 -6.88 -3.05
C LEU A 55 -18.18 -5.51 -2.57
N ARG A 56 -16.99 -5.10 -3.03
CA ARG A 56 -16.42 -3.79 -2.72
C ARG A 56 -17.28 -2.62 -3.22
N ALA A 57 -17.87 -2.76 -4.41
CA ALA A 57 -18.74 -1.75 -4.99
C ALA A 57 -20.15 -1.73 -4.36
N GLY A 58 -20.43 -2.61 -3.39
CA GLY A 58 -21.76 -2.74 -2.78
C GLY A 58 -22.81 -3.33 -3.73
N LYS A 59 -22.40 -3.92 -4.86
CA LYS A 59 -23.29 -4.55 -5.85
C LYS A 59 -23.60 -5.99 -5.49
N VAL A 60 -22.70 -6.66 -4.78
CA VAL A 60 -22.88 -8.00 -4.24
C VAL A 60 -22.95 -7.87 -2.73
N PRO A 61 -24.01 -8.34 -2.07
CA PRO A 61 -24.08 -8.35 -0.62
C PRO A 61 -23.11 -9.40 -0.03
N SER A 62 -22.62 -9.19 1.18
CA SER A 62 -21.70 -10.11 1.88
C SER A 62 -22.31 -11.47 2.21
N ASP A 63 -23.63 -11.48 2.34
CA ASP A 63 -24.53 -12.60 2.57
C ASP A 63 -24.94 -13.32 1.27
N ALA A 64 -24.41 -12.89 0.11
CA ALA A 64 -24.59 -13.62 -1.13
C ALA A 64 -23.99 -15.03 -1.02
N ARG A 65 -24.65 -16.00 -1.65
CA ARG A 65 -24.14 -17.36 -1.77
C ARG A 65 -23.50 -17.55 -3.13
N ILE A 66 -22.46 -18.35 -3.18
CA ILE A 66 -21.74 -18.66 -4.39
C ILE A 66 -21.62 -20.16 -4.57
N LYS A 67 -21.50 -20.60 -5.81
CA LYS A 67 -21.12 -21.97 -6.13
C LYS A 67 -20.25 -21.97 -7.36
N ARG A 68 -19.45 -23.01 -7.55
CA ARG A 68 -18.81 -23.23 -8.85
C ARG A 68 -19.83 -23.78 -9.83
N ASP A 69 -19.60 -23.55 -11.11
CA ASP A 69 -20.44 -24.06 -12.20
C ASP A 69 -20.56 -25.60 -12.16
N ALA A 70 -19.47 -26.28 -11.77
CA ALA A 70 -19.43 -27.72 -11.59
C ALA A 70 -19.99 -28.22 -10.24
N ASP A 71 -20.28 -27.31 -9.29
CA ASP A 71 -20.74 -27.67 -7.94
C ASP A 71 -22.26 -27.62 -7.83
N THR A 72 -22.80 -28.50 -7.00
CA THR A 72 -24.24 -28.59 -6.73
C THR A 72 -24.66 -27.76 -5.51
N PHE A 73 -23.72 -27.51 -4.59
CA PHE A 73 -24.00 -26.84 -3.32
C PHE A 73 -23.59 -25.37 -3.38
N TRP A 74 -24.44 -24.53 -2.77
CA TRP A 74 -24.14 -23.13 -2.53
C TRP A 74 -23.39 -22.99 -1.21
N SER A 75 -22.33 -22.20 -1.23
CA SER A 75 -21.51 -21.86 -0.07
C SER A 75 -21.53 -20.35 0.17
N ASP A 76 -21.22 -19.94 1.39
CA ASP A 76 -21.13 -18.52 1.70
C ASP A 76 -19.91 -17.90 1.02
N LEU A 77 -20.09 -16.66 0.54
CA LEU A 77 -19.09 -15.94 -0.23
C LEU A 77 -17.76 -15.79 0.51
N LEU A 78 -17.82 -15.59 1.83
CA LEU A 78 -16.66 -15.38 2.70
C LEU A 78 -15.98 -16.67 3.16
N ASP A 79 -16.58 -17.84 2.95
CA ASP A 79 -15.95 -19.14 3.26
C ASP A 79 -15.00 -19.61 2.15
N GLN A 80 -15.08 -19.02 0.96
CA GLN A 80 -14.24 -19.42 -0.17
C GLN A 80 -12.91 -18.64 -0.16
N GLU A 81 -11.81 -19.35 0.08
CA GLU A 81 -10.46 -18.75 0.15
C GLU A 81 -10.07 -17.98 -1.11
N GLU A 82 -10.52 -18.41 -2.29
CA GLU A 82 -10.29 -17.73 -3.56
C GLU A 82 -10.95 -16.35 -3.59
N ILE A 83 -12.17 -16.23 -3.08
CA ILE A 83 -12.89 -14.96 -2.98
C ILE A 83 -12.26 -14.06 -1.93
N VAL A 84 -11.90 -14.60 -0.77
CA VAL A 84 -11.20 -13.84 0.28
C VAL A 84 -9.85 -13.33 -0.22
N SER A 85 -9.12 -14.15 -0.99
CA SER A 85 -7.86 -13.77 -1.60
C SER A 85 -8.05 -12.68 -2.66
N ALA A 86 -9.06 -12.81 -3.52
CA ALA A 86 -9.42 -11.78 -4.49
C ALA A 86 -9.85 -10.48 -3.79
N LEU A 87 -10.61 -10.54 -2.69
CA LEU A 87 -11.02 -9.38 -1.92
C LEU A 87 -9.82 -8.66 -1.30
N LYS A 88 -8.85 -9.41 -0.76
CA LYS A 88 -7.58 -8.84 -0.27
C LYS A 88 -6.78 -8.20 -1.41
N ALA A 89 -6.71 -8.84 -2.57
CA ALA A 89 -6.02 -8.31 -3.75
C ALA A 89 -6.66 -7.01 -4.27
N VAL A 90 -8.00 -6.98 -4.39
CA VAL A 90 -8.76 -5.79 -4.82
C VAL A 90 -8.71 -4.69 -3.76
N SER A 91 -8.65 -5.05 -2.47
CA SER A 91 -8.43 -4.11 -1.37
C SER A 91 -7.07 -3.44 -1.46
N ALA A 92 -6.02 -4.21 -1.75
CA ALA A 92 -4.68 -3.71 -1.99
C ALA A 92 -4.54 -2.89 -3.29
N GLU A 93 -5.39 -3.10 -4.29
CA GLU A 93 -5.34 -2.36 -5.57
C GLU A 93 -5.96 -0.95 -5.50
N SER A 94 -6.90 -0.66 -4.59
CA SER A 94 -7.40 0.72 -4.40
C SER A 94 -6.67 1.51 -3.32
N GLU A 95 -5.66 0.93 -2.68
CA GLU A 95 -4.56 1.77 -2.28
C GLU A 95 -3.76 2.02 -3.56
N PRO A 96 -3.67 3.25 -4.10
CA PRO A 96 -2.74 3.50 -5.19
C PRO A 96 -1.40 2.90 -4.76
N PRO A 97 -0.66 2.17 -5.62
CA PRO A 97 0.68 1.76 -5.26
C PRO A 97 1.33 3.04 -4.75
N PRO A 98 1.85 3.06 -3.51
CA PRO A 98 2.45 4.26 -2.99
C PRO A 98 3.38 4.76 -4.09
N PRO A 99 3.27 6.03 -4.54
CA PRO A 99 4.31 6.57 -5.42
C PRO A 99 5.65 6.16 -4.82
N PRO A 100 6.70 5.84 -5.59
CA PRO A 100 7.98 5.40 -5.03
C PRO A 100 8.51 6.31 -3.90
N SER A 101 7.98 7.54 -3.78
CA SER A 101 8.05 8.40 -2.60
C SER A 101 7.58 7.80 -1.27
N VAL A 102 6.51 6.99 -1.15
CA VAL A 102 6.05 6.46 0.16
C VAL A 102 6.86 5.24 0.61
N LEU A 103 7.38 4.44 -0.33
CA LEU A 103 8.39 3.42 0.02
C LEU A 103 9.71 4.07 0.46
N ALA A 104 10.06 5.24 -0.10
CA ALA A 104 11.11 6.07 0.47
C ALA A 104 10.69 6.66 1.83
N SER A 105 9.43 7.07 2.02
CA SER A 105 8.90 7.59 3.29
C SER A 105 8.77 6.57 4.42
N LEU A 106 8.74 5.27 4.10
CA LEU A 106 8.78 4.19 5.10
C LEU A 106 10.21 3.83 5.52
N ALA A 107 11.22 4.28 4.75
CA ALA A 107 12.63 4.15 5.11
C ALA A 107 13.17 5.41 5.82
N THR A 108 12.50 6.55 5.71
CA THR A 108 12.87 7.79 6.38
C THR A 108 12.10 7.97 7.69
N PRO A 109 12.74 8.54 8.73
CA PRO A 109 12.06 8.88 9.97
C PRO A 109 10.86 9.81 9.73
N GLN A 110 9.76 9.48 10.39
CA GLN A 110 8.52 10.26 10.36
C GLN A 110 8.44 11.13 11.60
N TYR A 111 7.98 12.37 11.43
CA TYR A 111 7.85 13.36 12.49
C TYR A 111 6.44 13.96 12.51
N LEU A 112 5.98 14.32 13.69
CA LEU A 112 4.85 15.21 13.93
C LEU A 112 5.42 16.62 14.17
N VAL A 113 4.96 17.61 13.43
CA VAL A 113 5.37 19.00 13.56
C VAL A 113 4.34 19.74 14.40
N TRP A 114 4.80 20.30 15.51
CA TRP A 114 4.04 21.14 16.41
C TRP A 114 4.41 22.60 16.16
N VAL A 115 3.42 23.37 15.71
CA VAL A 115 3.52 24.82 15.58
C VAL A 115 2.72 25.43 16.72
N ASP A 116 3.27 26.43 17.39
CA ASP A 116 2.63 27.04 18.56
C ASP A 116 1.18 27.48 18.24
N GLY A 117 0.25 27.07 19.09
CA GLY A 117 -1.18 27.32 18.91
C GLY A 117 -1.88 26.55 17.79
N SER A 118 -1.26 25.53 17.18
CA SER A 118 -1.86 24.70 16.12
C SER A 118 -1.87 23.21 16.46
N ASP A 119 -2.78 22.46 15.82
CA ASP A 119 -2.77 21.00 15.86
C ASP A 119 -1.46 20.43 15.27
N PRO A 120 -0.98 19.28 15.78
CA PRO A 120 0.20 18.63 15.25
C PRO A 120 -0.04 18.20 13.80
N VAL A 121 0.90 18.57 12.93
CA VAL A 121 0.88 18.21 11.52
C VAL A 121 1.82 17.02 11.30
N GLY A 122 1.26 15.86 10.97
CA GLY A 122 2.06 14.70 10.58
C GLY A 122 1.24 13.43 10.44
N PRO A 123 1.88 12.29 10.10
CA PRO A 123 3.33 12.10 9.95
C PRO A 123 3.93 12.72 8.67
N VAL A 124 5.09 13.40 8.80
CA VAL A 124 5.85 14.00 7.68
C VAL A 124 7.35 13.64 7.75
N SER A 125 8.06 13.67 6.62
CA SER A 125 9.51 13.42 6.55
C SER A 125 10.35 14.69 6.76
N ALA A 126 11.64 14.52 7.09
CA ALA A 126 12.59 15.62 7.21
C ALA A 126 12.65 16.53 5.95
N ASP A 127 12.56 15.97 4.74
CA ASP A 127 12.47 16.73 3.49
C ASP A 127 11.18 17.56 3.35
N GLN A 128 10.06 17.07 3.86
CA GLN A 128 8.81 17.83 3.87
C GLN A 128 8.89 18.99 4.86
N ILE A 129 9.51 18.76 6.02
CA ILE A 129 9.75 19.78 7.04
C ILE A 129 10.68 20.87 6.49
N ALA A 130 11.82 20.48 5.90
CA ALA A 130 12.78 21.41 5.30
C ALA A 130 12.16 22.24 4.17
N ARG A 131 11.35 21.62 3.30
CA ARG A 131 10.56 22.35 2.28
C ARG A 131 9.54 23.29 2.92
N GLY A 132 8.89 22.87 4.00
CA GLY A 132 7.96 23.69 4.78
C GLY A 132 8.62 24.92 5.38
N ILE A 133 9.83 24.78 5.93
CA ILE A 133 10.64 25.90 6.44
C ILE A 133 10.97 26.87 5.31
N ARG A 134 11.49 26.36 4.19
CA ARG A 134 11.88 27.19 3.04
C ARG A 134 10.70 27.89 2.38
N ALA A 135 9.52 27.28 2.40
CA ALA A 135 8.27 27.86 1.94
C ALA A 135 7.63 28.83 2.95
N GLY A 136 8.21 29.02 4.14
CA GLY A 136 7.67 29.85 5.21
C GLY A 136 6.40 29.29 5.86
N LYS A 137 6.13 28.00 5.69
CA LYS A 137 4.96 27.29 6.25
C LYS A 137 5.26 26.68 7.62
N VAL A 138 6.52 26.33 7.88
CA VAL A 138 6.99 25.82 9.16
C VAL A 138 7.90 26.88 9.78
N PRO A 139 7.53 27.50 10.91
CA PRO A 139 8.40 28.44 11.58
C PRO A 139 9.65 27.74 12.13
N PRO A 140 10.80 28.44 12.23
CA PRO A 140 12.05 27.87 12.73
C PRO A 140 12.02 27.53 14.23
N ASP A 141 11.03 28.04 14.96
CA ASP A 141 10.72 27.75 16.36
C ASP A 141 9.81 26.52 16.52
N ALA A 142 9.28 25.97 15.41
CA ALA A 142 8.43 24.78 15.49
C ALA A 142 9.17 23.62 16.16
N SER A 143 8.43 22.85 16.95
CA SER A 143 8.93 21.63 17.58
C SER A 143 8.53 20.43 16.71
N ILE A 144 9.40 19.44 16.62
CA ILE A 144 9.12 18.18 15.93
C ILE A 144 9.24 17.02 16.90
N GLN A 145 8.38 16.03 16.77
CA GLN A 145 8.43 14.80 17.54
C GLN A 145 8.51 13.64 16.58
N ARG A 146 9.55 12.80 16.72
CA ARG A 146 9.65 11.59 15.91
C ARG A 146 8.53 10.62 16.28
N VAL A 147 7.86 10.03 15.29
CA VAL A 147 6.78 9.07 15.51
C VAL A 147 7.34 7.87 16.28
N GLY A 148 6.80 7.64 17.47
CA GLY A 148 7.26 6.62 18.41
C GLY A 148 8.16 7.14 19.53
N GLU A 149 8.58 8.40 19.48
CA GLU A 149 9.28 9.09 20.57
C GLU A 149 8.33 9.99 21.36
N LEU A 150 8.61 10.13 22.66
CA LEU A 150 7.81 10.96 23.56
C LEU A 150 8.28 12.42 23.59
N PHE A 151 9.52 12.67 23.19
CA PHE A 151 10.13 13.99 23.30
C PHE A 151 10.02 14.74 21.97
N ALA A 152 9.64 16.02 22.06
CA ALA A 152 9.75 16.94 20.94
C ALA A 152 11.08 17.69 21.03
N THR A 153 11.67 18.00 19.88
CA THR A 153 12.92 18.75 19.72
C THR A 153 12.70 19.91 18.75
N GLY A 154 13.53 20.94 18.78
CA GLY A 154 13.42 22.04 17.83
C GLY A 154 13.64 21.57 16.38
N VAL A 155 12.89 22.13 15.43
CA VAL A 155 13.01 21.76 14.01
C VAL A 155 14.40 22.04 13.43
N LEU A 156 15.12 23.01 14.00
CA LEU A 156 16.51 23.34 13.65
C LEU A 156 17.55 22.61 14.51
N GLU A 157 17.13 21.80 15.47
CA GLU A 157 18.01 20.96 16.29
C GLU A 157 18.14 19.55 15.69
N GLU A 158 17.18 19.13 14.87
CA GLU A 158 17.18 17.80 14.28
C GLU A 158 18.16 17.70 13.09
N PRO A 159 19.18 16.81 13.17
CA PRO A 159 20.24 16.74 12.15
C PRO A 159 19.71 16.30 10.77
N GLU A 160 18.65 15.51 10.73
CA GLU A 160 18.02 15.06 9.49
C GLU A 160 17.35 16.23 8.76
N VAL A 161 16.65 17.10 9.51
CA VAL A 161 16.02 18.30 8.95
C VAL A 161 17.07 19.31 8.50
N ILE A 162 18.14 19.52 9.30
CA ILE A 162 19.27 20.37 8.90
C ILE A 162 19.90 19.86 7.61
N THR A 163 20.10 18.54 7.50
CA THR A 163 20.69 17.92 6.31
C THR A 163 19.78 18.10 5.09
N ALA A 164 18.48 17.84 5.24
CA ALA A 164 17.50 18.04 4.18
C ALA A 164 17.41 19.51 3.73
N LEU A 165 17.50 20.47 4.66
CA LEU A 165 17.49 21.90 4.34
C LEU A 165 18.70 22.32 3.47
N LYS A 166 19.85 21.66 3.67
CA LYS A 166 21.07 21.90 2.87
C LYS A 166 21.00 21.28 1.46
N GLN A 167 20.12 20.31 1.23
CA GLN A 167 19.96 19.63 -0.06
C GLN A 167 18.91 20.30 -0.98
N LEU A 168 18.15 21.28 -0.45
CA LEU A 168 17.16 22.09 -1.18
C LEU A 168 17.78 23.38 -1.75
#